data_AF-A0A350YVP9-F1
#
_entry.id   AF-A0A350YVP9-F1
#
_cell.length_a   1.000
_cell.length_b   1.000
_cell.length_c   1.000
_cell.angle_alpha   90.00
_cell.angle_beta   90.00
_cell.angle_gamma   90.00
#
_symmetry.space_group_name_H-M   'P 1'
#
loop_
_entity.id
_entity.type
_entity.pdbx_description
1 polymer ?
#
loop_
_entity_poly.entity_id
_entity_poly.type
_entity_poly.pdbx_seq_one_letter_code
_entity_poly.pdbx_strand_id
1 'polypeptide(L)'
;MKEFYWNHDRSMLLCEDINTGEVIKFIDLPRSFLVRADKRIYELFPDTYKSLCEWHGNGPGHEYGRVYQFCTCNFSSKDGRPDLDEDFNFIPERVSCPIRHICKKGICNPQLDSNLSSREIDVIRLFACFTEEEIAERLFISPSTVHNHITHIYSKLGFTGKAAPKMLVEYGIRNKIIAVLPH
;
A
#
# COMPACT_ATOMS: atom_id res chain seq x y z
N MET A 1 8.00 -6.21 10.36
CA MET A 1 7.01 -6.12 9.25
C MET A 1 5.86 -7.06 9.54
N LYS A 2 4.66 -6.83 9.02
CA LYS A 2 3.49 -7.69 9.29
C LYS A 2 2.94 -8.34 8.03
N GLU A 3 2.44 -9.56 8.18
CA GLU A 3 1.69 -10.32 7.17
C GLU A 3 0.32 -10.67 7.74
N PHE A 4 -0.74 -10.49 6.94
CA PHE A 4 -2.12 -10.76 7.31
C PHE A 4 -2.69 -11.90 6.47
N TYR A 5 -3.13 -12.97 7.13
CA TYR A 5 -3.67 -14.12 6.42
C TYR A 5 -4.74 -14.84 7.23
N TRP A 6 -5.60 -15.58 6.53
CA TRP A 6 -6.60 -16.42 7.17
C TRP A 6 -5.95 -17.70 7.71
N ASN A 7 -6.39 -18.15 8.89
CA ASN A 7 -6.07 -19.48 9.38
C ASN A 7 -6.65 -20.57 8.45
N HIS A 8 -6.28 -21.84 8.71
CA HIS A 8 -6.57 -22.96 7.80
C HIS A 8 -8.06 -23.13 7.46
N ASP A 9 -8.95 -22.98 8.45
CA ASP A 9 -10.40 -23.10 8.27
C ASP A 9 -11.10 -21.80 7.87
N ARG A 10 -10.33 -20.71 7.68
CA ARG A 10 -10.81 -19.35 7.35
C ARG A 10 -11.80 -18.78 8.36
N SER A 11 -11.74 -19.21 9.62
CA SER A 11 -12.56 -18.64 10.70
C SER A 11 -11.96 -17.37 11.30
N MET A 12 -10.67 -17.10 11.06
CA MET A 12 -9.94 -16.04 11.75
C MET A 12 -8.83 -15.43 10.90
N LEU A 13 -8.77 -14.09 10.91
CA LEU A 13 -7.65 -13.35 10.37
C LEU A 13 -6.53 -13.29 11.41
N LEU A 14 -5.32 -13.59 10.98
CA LEU A 14 -4.09 -13.58 11.78
C LEU A 14 -3.19 -12.44 11.31
N CYS A 15 -2.33 -11.98 12.22
CA CYS A 15 -1.26 -11.02 11.95
C CYS A 15 0.04 -11.64 12.46
N GLU A 16 0.97 -11.90 11.55
CA GLU A 16 2.30 -12.43 11.86
C GLU A 16 3.33 -11.31 11.78
N ASP A 17 4.22 -11.23 12.76
CA ASP A 17 5.47 -10.49 12.60
C ASP A 17 6.48 -11.36 11.87
N ILE A 18 6.78 -11.03 10.62
CA ILE A 18 7.70 -11.81 9.78
C ILE A 18 9.10 -11.87 10.40
N ASN A 19 9.51 -10.85 11.16
CA ASN A 19 10.86 -10.78 11.70
C ASN A 19 11.03 -11.71 12.92
N THR A 20 9.97 -11.92 13.72
CA THR A 20 10.02 -12.73 14.95
C THR A 20 9.30 -14.07 14.83
N GLY A 21 8.44 -14.24 13.82
CA GLY A 21 7.52 -15.38 13.68
C GLY A 21 6.36 -15.35 14.67
N GLU A 22 6.20 -14.26 15.44
CA GLU A 22 5.09 -14.13 16.39
C GLU A 22 3.77 -13.97 15.65
N VAL A 23 2.76 -14.78 15.99
CA VAL A 23 1.43 -14.74 15.39
C VAL A 23 0.40 -14.35 16.44
N ILE A 24 -0.35 -13.28 16.16
CA ILE A 24 -1.48 -12.84 16.98
C ILE A 24 -2.77 -12.87 16.17
N LYS A 25 -3.90 -13.07 16.85
CA LYS A 25 -5.21 -12.96 16.21
C LYS A 25 -5.45 -11.49 15.91
N PHE A 26 -6.06 -11.18 14.76
CA PHE A 26 -6.35 -9.80 14.42
C PHE A 26 -7.25 -9.12 15.47
N ILE A 27 -8.19 -9.87 16.06
CA ILE A 27 -9.07 -9.39 17.13
C ILE A 27 -8.32 -8.95 18.39
N ASP A 28 -7.11 -9.49 18.62
CA ASP A 28 -6.28 -9.19 19.78
C ASP A 28 -5.25 -8.08 19.48
N LEU A 29 -5.28 -7.47 18.29
CA LEU A 29 -4.39 -6.34 17.96
C LEU A 29 -4.67 -5.15 18.90
N PRO A 30 -3.62 -4.50 19.42
CA PRO A 30 -3.80 -3.39 20.35
C PRO A 30 -4.44 -2.19 19.63
N ARG A 31 -5.28 -1.44 20.35
CA ARG A 31 -5.95 -0.24 19.80
C ARG A 31 -4.96 0.77 19.21
N SER A 32 -3.77 0.93 19.79
CA SER A 32 -2.73 1.81 19.28
C SER A 32 -2.28 1.43 17.86
N PHE A 33 -2.20 0.12 17.57
CA PHE A 33 -1.93 -0.38 16.22
C PHE A 33 -3.08 -0.02 15.27
N LEU A 34 -4.32 -0.31 15.69
CA LEU A 34 -5.51 -0.06 14.85
C LEU A 34 -5.66 1.43 14.51
N VAL A 35 -5.46 2.33 15.47
CA VAL A 35 -5.50 3.79 15.23
C VAL A 35 -4.43 4.22 14.22
N ARG A 36 -3.21 3.68 14.33
CA ARG A 36 -2.13 4.01 13.39
C ARG A 36 -2.40 3.45 12.00
N ALA A 37 -2.85 2.21 11.91
CA ALA A 37 -3.22 1.56 10.66
C ALA A 37 -4.37 2.30 9.95
N ASP A 38 -5.43 2.62 10.69
CA ASP A 38 -6.59 3.35 10.18
C ASP A 38 -6.22 4.72 9.62
N LYS A 39 -5.37 5.47 10.35
CA LYS A 39 -4.80 6.74 9.88
C LYS A 39 -4.01 6.56 8.58
N ARG A 40 -3.20 5.51 8.47
CA ARG A 40 -2.43 5.24 7.24
C ARG A 40 -3.32 4.88 6.06
N ILE A 41 -4.42 4.16 6.27
CA ILE A 41 -5.41 3.89 5.21
C ILE A 41 -6.06 5.19 4.74
N TYR A 42 -6.40 6.09 5.67
CA TYR A 42 -6.93 7.42 5.33
C TYR A 42 -5.96 8.24 4.49
N GLU A 43 -4.69 8.31 4.90
CA GLU A 43 -3.66 9.11 4.22
C GLU A 43 -3.31 8.55 2.84
N LEU A 44 -3.23 7.22 2.70
CA LEU A 44 -2.81 6.58 1.46
C LEU A 44 -3.97 6.39 0.48
N PHE A 45 -5.16 6.03 0.97
CA PHE A 45 -6.26 5.54 0.14
C PHE A 45 -7.57 6.26 0.47
N PRO A 46 -7.68 7.59 0.31
CA PRO A 46 -8.81 8.38 0.81
C PRO A 46 -10.18 7.93 0.27
N ASP A 47 -10.27 7.54 -0.99
CA ASP A 47 -11.51 7.00 -1.57
C ASP A 47 -11.90 5.65 -0.95
N THR A 48 -10.91 4.78 -0.71
CA THR A 48 -11.14 3.50 -0.02
C THR A 48 -11.56 3.75 1.43
N TYR A 49 -10.91 4.69 2.09
CA TYR A 49 -11.24 5.08 3.46
C TYR A 49 -12.67 5.62 3.56
N LYS A 50 -13.12 6.41 2.59
CA LYS A 50 -14.52 6.85 2.51
C LYS A 50 -15.48 5.67 2.45
N SER A 51 -15.25 4.69 1.58
CA SER A 51 -16.08 3.48 1.50
C SER A 51 -16.05 2.63 2.78
N LEU A 52 -14.90 2.58 3.47
CA LEU A 52 -14.77 1.93 4.77
C LEU A 52 -15.60 2.66 5.85
N CYS A 53 -15.55 3.98 5.88
CA CYS A 53 -16.35 4.81 6.78
C CYS A 53 -17.86 4.65 6.54
N GLU A 54 -18.29 4.58 5.28
CA GLU A 54 -19.69 4.34 4.91
C GLU A 54 -20.19 2.98 5.40
N TRP A 55 -19.32 1.98 5.51
CA TRP A 55 -19.69 0.65 5.98
C TRP A 55 -19.57 0.50 7.50
N HIS A 56 -18.44 0.90 8.08
CA HIS A 56 -18.11 0.60 9.47
C HIS A 56 -18.28 1.77 10.43
N GLY A 57 -18.57 2.97 9.92
CA GLY A 57 -18.70 4.21 10.71
C GLY A 57 -17.46 5.09 10.66
N ASN A 58 -17.62 6.34 11.10
CA ASN A 58 -16.59 7.39 11.08
C ASN A 58 -16.04 7.66 12.49
N GLY A 59 -14.82 8.18 12.57
CA GLY A 59 -14.22 8.64 13.83
C GLY A 59 -13.72 7.53 14.75
N PRO A 60 -13.36 7.89 16.00
CA PRO A 60 -12.80 6.97 16.98
C PRO A 60 -13.80 5.88 17.41
N GLY A 61 -13.31 4.67 17.71
CA GLY A 61 -14.12 3.51 18.10
C GLY A 61 -14.53 2.61 16.92
N HIS A 62 -14.36 3.08 15.69
CA HIS A 62 -14.70 2.36 14.46
C HIS A 62 -13.47 1.84 13.71
N GLU A 63 -12.25 2.08 14.22
CA GLU A 63 -10.98 1.73 13.57
C GLU A 63 -10.88 0.23 13.30
N TYR A 64 -11.32 -0.61 14.25
CA TYR A 64 -11.28 -2.07 14.10
C TYR A 64 -12.01 -2.52 12.83
N GLY A 65 -13.25 -2.09 12.63
CA GLY A 65 -14.06 -2.49 11.48
C GLY A 65 -13.42 -2.05 10.16
N ARG A 66 -12.91 -0.82 10.11
CA ARG A 66 -12.27 -0.27 8.91
C ARG A 66 -10.97 -1.00 8.57
N VAL A 67 -10.07 -1.18 9.54
CA VAL A 67 -8.79 -1.87 9.30
C VAL A 67 -9.01 -3.35 9.00
N TYR A 68 -9.91 -4.03 9.73
CA TYR A 68 -10.26 -5.43 9.47
C TYR A 68 -10.79 -5.62 8.05
N GLN A 69 -11.73 -4.77 7.63
CA GLN A 69 -12.31 -4.86 6.30
C GLN A 69 -11.29 -4.52 5.20
N PHE A 70 -10.42 -3.54 5.43
CA PHE A 70 -9.30 -3.26 4.54
C PHE A 70 -8.40 -4.47 4.38
N CYS A 71 -7.97 -5.07 5.49
CA CYS A 71 -7.05 -6.21 5.46
C CYS A 71 -7.70 -7.43 4.78
N THR A 72 -8.92 -7.80 5.15
CA THR A 72 -9.62 -8.95 4.53
C THR A 72 -9.94 -8.77 3.05
N CYS A 73 -10.05 -7.52 2.56
CA CYS A 73 -10.23 -7.24 1.14
C CYS A 73 -8.94 -7.23 0.33
N ASN A 74 -7.78 -7.09 0.98
CA ASN A 74 -6.51 -6.81 0.33
C ASN A 74 -5.40 -7.80 0.69
N PHE A 75 -5.59 -8.70 1.66
CA PHE A 75 -4.65 -9.73 2.09
C PHE A 75 -5.40 -11.03 2.37
N SER A 76 -4.86 -12.18 1.93
CA SER A 76 -5.63 -13.44 2.04
C SER A 76 -4.83 -14.71 2.31
N SER A 77 -3.59 -14.78 1.85
CA SER A 77 -2.80 -16.01 1.87
C SER A 77 -1.42 -15.72 2.40
N LYS A 78 -0.92 -16.60 3.27
CA LYS A 78 0.46 -16.53 3.72
C LYS A 78 1.41 -16.82 2.55
N ASP A 79 2.10 -15.81 2.07
CA ASP A 79 3.06 -15.85 0.96
C ASP A 79 4.48 -15.43 1.38
N GLY A 80 4.67 -15.03 2.64
CA GLY A 80 5.93 -14.60 3.22
C GLY A 80 6.35 -13.19 2.83
N ARG A 81 5.46 -12.42 2.17
CA ARG A 81 5.70 -11.02 1.82
C ARG A 81 5.04 -10.10 2.85
N PRO A 82 5.68 -8.99 3.20
CA PRO A 82 5.10 -8.03 4.13
C PRO A 82 3.92 -7.29 3.49
N ASP A 83 2.77 -7.33 4.16
CA ASP A 83 1.59 -6.55 3.84
C ASP A 83 1.64 -5.15 4.47
N LEU A 84 2.36 -5.04 5.59
CA LEU A 84 2.66 -3.79 6.29
C LEU A 84 4.16 -3.75 6.61
N ASP A 85 4.84 -2.75 6.07
CA ASP A 85 6.27 -2.57 6.31
C ASP A 85 6.57 -1.98 7.71
N GLU A 86 7.86 -1.74 8.01
CA GLU A 86 8.30 -1.17 9.29
C GLU A 86 7.87 0.29 9.47
N ASP A 87 7.61 0.98 8.36
CA ASP A 87 7.21 2.38 8.29
C ASP A 87 5.67 2.55 8.34
N PHE A 88 4.92 1.45 8.47
CA PHE A 88 3.46 1.38 8.45
C PHE A 88 2.83 1.75 7.10
N ASN A 89 3.51 1.42 6.00
CA ASN A 89 2.92 1.46 4.68
C ASN A 89 2.27 0.12 4.36
N PHE A 90 1.00 0.16 3.97
CA PHE A 90 0.32 -1.01 3.44
C PHE A 90 0.82 -1.30 2.02
N ILE A 91 0.98 -2.57 1.70
CA ILE A 91 1.35 -3.08 0.37
C ILE A 91 0.19 -3.96 -0.12
N PRO A 92 -0.95 -3.38 -0.57
CA PRO A 92 -2.13 -4.16 -0.94
C PRO A 92 -1.85 -5.13 -2.09
N GLU A 93 -2.30 -6.37 -1.94
CA GLU A 93 -2.26 -7.38 -2.99
C GLU A 93 -3.65 -7.61 -3.62
N ARG A 94 -3.65 -8.30 -4.76
CA ARG A 94 -4.89 -8.68 -5.43
C ARG A 94 -5.31 -10.08 -4.98
N VAL A 95 -6.13 -10.13 -3.94
CA VAL A 95 -6.62 -11.39 -3.38
C VAL A 95 -7.77 -12.04 -4.15
N SER A 96 -7.92 -13.35 -3.98
CA SER A 96 -9.07 -14.11 -4.45
C SER A 96 -10.30 -13.83 -3.57
N CYS A 97 -11.14 -12.90 -4.02
CA CYS A 97 -12.41 -12.57 -3.37
C CYS A 97 -13.57 -13.19 -4.18
N PRO A 98 -14.36 -14.12 -3.59
CA PRO A 98 -15.39 -14.86 -4.32
C PRO A 98 -16.51 -13.96 -4.85
N ILE A 99 -16.74 -12.81 -4.21
CA ILE A 99 -17.79 -11.86 -4.59
C ILE A 99 -17.26 -10.66 -5.38
N ARG A 100 -15.98 -10.66 -5.80
CA ARG A 100 -15.35 -9.48 -6.44
C ARG A 100 -16.15 -8.93 -7.64
N HIS A 101 -16.76 -9.83 -8.42
CA HIS A 101 -17.53 -9.49 -9.62
C HIS A 101 -18.87 -8.78 -9.35
N ILE A 102 -19.37 -8.82 -8.10
CA ILE A 102 -20.61 -8.15 -7.66
C ILE A 102 -20.40 -7.21 -6.48
N CYS A 103 -19.18 -7.13 -5.93
CA CYS A 103 -18.87 -6.28 -4.78
C CYS A 103 -18.97 -4.79 -5.17
N LYS A 104 -19.83 -4.05 -4.46
CA LYS A 104 -20.04 -2.61 -4.69
C LYS A 104 -19.20 -1.70 -3.80
N LYS A 105 -18.31 -2.26 -2.96
CA LYS A 105 -17.58 -1.50 -1.93
C LYS A 105 -16.25 -0.92 -2.41
N GLY A 106 -15.66 -1.45 -3.48
CA GLY A 106 -14.40 -0.92 -4.06
C GLY A 106 -13.13 -1.08 -3.21
N ILE A 107 -13.22 -1.59 -1.98
CA ILE A 107 -12.09 -1.66 -1.01
C ILE A 107 -10.92 -2.53 -1.50
N CYS A 108 -11.20 -3.53 -2.33
CA CYS A 108 -10.23 -4.51 -2.84
C CYS A 108 -9.39 -4.03 -4.04
N ASN A 109 -9.40 -2.73 -4.32
CA ASN A 109 -8.56 -2.08 -5.33
C ASN A 109 -8.18 -0.66 -4.88
N PRO A 110 -7.50 -0.52 -3.72
CA PRO A 110 -7.22 0.78 -3.15
C PRO A 110 -6.28 1.60 -4.05
N GLN A 111 -6.70 2.81 -4.38
CA GLN A 111 -5.94 3.75 -5.21
C GLN A 111 -5.24 4.78 -4.33
N LEU A 112 -3.96 5.05 -4.62
CA LEU A 112 -3.25 6.14 -3.98
C LEU A 112 -3.75 7.47 -4.53
N ASP A 113 -4.08 8.40 -3.64
CA ASP A 113 -4.29 9.79 -4.04
C ASP A 113 -2.93 10.44 -4.27
N SER A 114 -2.61 10.70 -5.53
CA SER A 114 -1.22 10.90 -5.92
C SER A 114 -0.95 12.24 -6.59
N ASN A 115 -1.96 12.92 -7.14
CA ASN A 115 -1.86 14.22 -7.86
C ASN A 115 -0.46 14.48 -8.48
N LEU A 116 0.04 13.47 -9.21
CA LEU A 116 1.38 13.48 -9.78
C LEU A 116 1.36 14.35 -11.03
N SER A 117 2.35 15.21 -11.15
CA SER A 117 2.62 15.96 -12.37
C SER A 117 3.13 15.03 -13.46
N SER A 118 2.99 15.45 -14.72
CA SER A 118 3.56 14.74 -15.87
C SER A 118 5.06 14.47 -15.68
N ARG A 119 5.77 15.42 -15.06
CA ARG A 119 7.21 15.30 -14.82
C ARG A 119 7.54 14.24 -13.78
N GLU A 120 6.76 14.16 -12.71
CA GLU A 120 6.90 13.10 -11.72
C GLU A 120 6.57 11.72 -12.32
N ILE A 121 5.56 11.64 -13.19
CA ILE A 121 5.24 10.41 -13.93
C ILE A 121 6.42 9.98 -14.81
N ASP A 122 7.08 10.91 -15.51
CA ASP A 122 8.27 10.60 -16.32
C ASP A 122 9.45 10.10 -15.48
N VAL A 123 9.65 10.65 -14.28
CA VAL A 123 10.65 10.14 -13.33
C VAL A 123 10.31 8.71 -12.91
N ILE A 124 9.04 8.42 -12.57
CA ILE A 124 8.60 7.05 -12.19
C ILE A 124 8.83 6.06 -13.33
N ARG A 125 8.55 6.44 -14.59
CA ARG A 125 8.79 5.59 -15.76
C ARG A 125 10.21 5.07 -15.86
N LEU A 126 11.17 5.91 -15.48
CA LEU A 126 12.60 5.62 -15.61
C LEU A 126 13.20 5.02 -14.33
N PHE A 127 12.57 5.26 -13.17
CA PHE A 127 13.06 4.89 -11.84
C PHE A 127 13.43 3.40 -11.68
N ALA A 128 12.73 2.49 -12.36
CA ALA A 128 12.98 1.05 -12.23
C ALA A 128 14.25 0.56 -12.93
N CYS A 129 14.79 1.32 -13.89
CA CYS A 129 15.86 0.83 -14.78
C CYS A 129 17.10 1.72 -14.79
N PHE A 130 17.04 2.93 -14.21
CA PHE A 130 18.08 3.95 -14.36
C PHE A 130 18.43 4.59 -13.01
N THR A 131 19.69 4.99 -12.86
CA THR A 131 20.13 5.80 -11.70
C THR A 131 19.62 7.24 -11.80
N GLU A 132 19.70 8.00 -10.70
CA GLU A 132 19.30 9.42 -10.73
C GLU A 132 20.08 10.23 -11.78
N GLU A 133 21.35 9.92 -11.99
CA GLU A 133 22.20 10.53 -13.03
C GLU A 133 21.70 10.19 -14.44
N GLU A 134 21.41 8.92 -14.69
CA GLU A 134 20.91 8.46 -15.99
C GLU A 134 19.51 9.01 -16.31
N ILE A 135 18.66 9.15 -15.28
CA ILE A 135 17.35 9.81 -15.37
C ILE A 135 17.54 11.30 -15.68
N ALA A 136 18.47 11.96 -15.01
CA ALA A 136 18.75 13.38 -15.20
C ALA A 136 19.18 13.70 -16.63
N GLU A 137 20.08 12.88 -17.19
CA GLU A 137 20.50 12.97 -18.60
C GLU A 137 19.32 12.80 -19.56
N ARG A 138 18.51 11.75 -19.38
CA ARG A 138 17.34 11.45 -20.25
C ARG A 138 16.27 12.54 -20.20
N LEU A 139 16.13 13.18 -19.05
CA LEU A 139 15.12 14.19 -18.80
C LEU A 139 15.65 15.61 -19.01
N PHE A 140 16.94 15.81 -19.31
CA PHE A 140 17.59 17.12 -19.46
C PHE A 140 17.45 18.03 -18.22
N ILE A 141 17.67 17.48 -17.03
CA ILE A 141 17.68 18.21 -15.74
C ILE A 141 18.91 17.81 -14.91
N SER A 142 19.11 18.42 -13.73
CA SER A 142 20.19 18.00 -12.83
C SER A 142 19.81 16.75 -12.02
N PRO A 143 20.78 15.92 -11.60
CA PRO A 143 20.54 14.82 -10.66
C PRO A 143 19.84 15.29 -9.38
N SER A 144 20.23 16.45 -8.84
CA SER A 144 19.54 17.05 -7.69
C SER A 144 18.06 17.37 -7.94
N THR A 145 17.68 17.71 -9.17
CA THR A 145 16.28 17.94 -9.54
C THR A 145 15.52 16.62 -9.61
N VAL A 146 16.14 15.53 -10.09
CA VAL A 146 15.57 14.17 -10.06
C VAL A 146 15.34 13.73 -8.62
N HIS A 147 16.35 13.89 -7.74
CA HIS A 147 16.24 13.59 -6.32
C HIS A 147 15.05 14.31 -5.65
N ASN A 148 14.89 15.60 -5.95
CA ASN A 148 13.78 16.40 -5.44
C ASN A 148 12.43 15.88 -5.97
N HIS A 149 12.35 15.50 -7.25
CA HIS A 149 11.14 14.87 -7.79
C HIS A 149 10.82 13.55 -7.07
N ILE A 150 11.80 12.67 -6.83
CA ILE A 150 11.60 11.42 -6.08
C ILE A 150 11.08 11.70 -4.66
N THR A 151 11.68 12.67 -3.98
CA THR A 151 11.26 13.07 -2.63
C THR A 151 9.81 13.60 -2.62
N HIS A 152 9.44 14.43 -3.60
CA HIS A 152 8.08 14.92 -3.75
C HIS A 152 7.09 13.80 -4.09
N ILE A 153 7.48 12.86 -4.95
CA ILE A 153 6.69 11.66 -5.27
C ILE A 153 6.43 10.85 -4.00
N TYR A 154 7.45 10.58 -3.21
CA TYR A 154 7.30 9.88 -1.93
C TYR A 154 6.35 10.63 -1.00
N SER A 155 6.49 11.95 -0.86
CA SER A 155 5.58 12.74 -0.05
C SER A 155 4.13 12.68 -0.55
N LYS A 156 3.89 12.75 -1.86
CA LYS A 156 2.55 12.69 -2.47
C LYS A 156 1.92 11.32 -2.33
N LEU A 157 2.71 10.27 -2.52
CA LEU A 157 2.26 8.88 -2.38
C LEU A 157 2.24 8.39 -0.93
N GLY A 158 2.68 9.23 0.00
CA GLY A 158 2.86 8.88 1.41
C GLY A 158 3.87 7.75 1.63
N PHE A 159 4.77 7.50 0.69
CA PHE A 159 5.81 6.48 0.84
C PHE A 159 6.91 6.99 1.74
N THR A 160 7.28 6.19 2.73
CA THR A 160 8.29 6.56 3.73
C THR A 160 9.22 5.41 4.01
N GLY A 161 10.43 5.76 4.47
CA GLY A 161 11.46 4.84 4.90
C GLY A 161 11.97 3.88 3.84
N LYS A 162 12.49 2.72 4.27
CA LYS A 162 13.41 1.91 3.44
C LYS A 162 12.72 1.18 2.29
N ALA A 163 11.42 0.95 2.39
CA ALA A 163 10.65 0.26 1.35
C ALA A 163 10.19 1.19 0.21
N ALA A 164 10.30 2.52 0.38
CA ALA A 164 9.77 3.50 -0.56
C ALA A 164 10.21 3.30 -2.03
N PRO A 165 11.47 2.94 -2.35
CA PRO A 165 11.86 2.65 -3.73
C PRO A 165 11.09 1.47 -4.34
N LYS A 166 10.94 0.38 -3.59
CA LYS A 166 10.21 -0.81 -4.05
C LYS A 166 8.73 -0.50 -4.26
N MET A 167 8.11 0.19 -3.30
CA MET A 167 6.72 0.64 -3.40
C MET A 167 6.49 1.52 -4.63
N LEU A 168 7.47 2.37 -4.99
CA LEU A 168 7.37 3.22 -6.17
C LEU A 168 7.36 2.41 -7.47
N VAL A 169 8.20 1.38 -7.56
CA VAL A 169 8.19 0.47 -8.71
C VAL A 169 6.87 -0.29 -8.81
N GLU A 170 6.38 -0.85 -7.70
CA GLU A 170 5.09 -1.55 -7.64
C GLU A 170 3.91 -0.64 -8.02
N TYR A 171 3.92 0.60 -7.53
CA TYR A 171 2.95 1.63 -7.92
C TYR A 171 3.01 1.91 -9.42
N GLY A 172 4.22 2.10 -9.97
CA GLY A 172 4.42 2.36 -11.38
C GLY A 172 3.90 1.24 -12.27
N ILE A 173 4.12 -0.03 -11.89
CA ILE A 173 3.61 -1.20 -12.62
C ILE A 173 2.07 -1.27 -12.51
N ARG A 174 1.52 -1.16 -11.31
CA ARG A 174 0.07 -1.26 -11.05
C ARG A 174 -0.73 -0.21 -11.82
N ASN A 175 -0.18 1.01 -11.92
CA ASN A 175 -0.79 2.12 -12.63
C ASN A 175 -0.39 2.20 -14.12
N LYS A 176 0.31 1.19 -14.64
CA LYS A 176 0.77 1.13 -16.04
C LYS A 176 1.62 2.34 -16.46
N ILE A 177 2.30 2.95 -15.49
CA ILE A 177 3.29 4.00 -15.72
C ILE A 177 4.58 3.34 -16.21
N ILE A 178 5.05 2.33 -15.49
CA ILE A 178 6.20 1.51 -15.87
C ILE A 178 5.66 0.37 -16.74
N ALA A 179 6.15 0.29 -17.97
CA ALA A 179 5.91 -0.88 -18.81
C ALA A 179 6.67 -2.06 -18.19
N VAL A 180 5.97 -3.15 -17.92
CA VAL A 180 6.63 -4.42 -17.58
C VAL A 180 7.45 -4.79 -18.81
N LEU A 181 8.77 -4.71 -18.73
CA LEU A 181 9.63 -5.21 -19.80
C LEU A 181 9.30 -6.70 -19.95
N PRO A 182 8.88 -7.18 -21.13
CA PRO A 182 8.74 -8.61 -21.34
C PRO A 182 10.12 -9.24 -21.09
N HIS A 183 10.16 -10.21 -20.17
CA HIS A 183 11.29 -11.10 -19.99
C HIS A 183 11.62 -11.83 -21.29
#